data_AF-A0A2H3B977-F1
#
_entry.id   AF-A0A2H3B977-F1
#
_cell.length_a   1.000
_cell.length_b   1.000
_cell.length_c   1.000
_cell.angle_alpha   90.00
_cell.angle_beta   90.00
_cell.angle_gamma   90.00
#
_symmetry.space_group_name_H-M   'P 1'
#
loop_
_entity.id
_entity.type
_entity.pdbx_description
1 polymer ?
#
loop_
_entity_poly.entity_id
_entity_poly.type
_entity_poly.pdbx_seq_one_letter_code
_entity_poly.pdbx_strand_id
1 'polypeptide(L)' 'VYNRLREVIAMDDPHPIHVDGQAGRGKTYVLYPVIGALRKANEIVLLSASSAYAAKNYPGGRTSHFLY' A
#
# COMPACT_ATOMS: atom_id res chain seq x y z
N VAL A 1 6.78 -11.78 -2.35
CA VAL A 1 5.61 -10.85 -2.30
C VAL A 1 5.88 -9.57 -3.07
N TYR A 2 6.90 -8.78 -2.71
CA TYR A 2 7.19 -7.51 -3.40
C TYR A 2 7.30 -7.63 -4.93
N ASN A 3 8.06 -8.60 -5.46
CA ASN A 3 8.20 -8.79 -6.91
C ASN A 3 6.85 -9.01 -7.60
N ARG A 4 5.97 -9.82 -7.01
CA ARG A 4 4.61 -10.05 -7.53
C ARG A 4 3.76 -8.78 -7.51
N LEU A 5 3.88 -7.95 -6.47
CA LEU A 5 3.21 -6.65 -6.43
C LEU A 5 3.72 -5.74 -7.54
N ARG A 6 5.03 -5.73 -7.78
CA ARG A 6 5.65 -4.94 -8.84
C ARG A 6 5.18 -5.36 -10.23
N GLU A 7 5.05 -6.66 -10.48
CA GLU A 7 4.54 -7.20 -11.75
C GLU A 7 3.12 -6.71 -12.03
N VAL A 8 2.23 -6.75 -11.03
CA VAL A 8 0.85 -6.27 -11.20
C VAL A 8 0.81 -4.75 -11.40
N ILE A 9 1.61 -3.99 -10.65
CA ILE A 9 1.68 -2.52 -10.79
C ILE A 9 2.17 -2.09 -12.18
N ALA A 10 2.97 -2.93 -12.86
CA ALA A 10 3.50 -2.64 -14.19
C ALA A 10 2.56 -3.04 -15.34
N MET A 11 1.37 -3.60 -15.04
CA MET A 11 0.37 -3.92 -16.06
C MET A 11 -0.33 -2.65 -16.52
N ASP A 12 -0.73 -2.60 -17.80
CA ASP A 12 -1.56 -1.50 -18.32
C ASP A 12 -2.94 -1.43 -17.62
N ASP A 13 -3.46 -2.57 -17.17
CA ASP A 13 -4.70 -2.69 -16.40
C ASP A 13 -4.47 -3.48 -15.10
N PRO A 14 -3.98 -2.82 -14.02
CA PRO A 14 -3.67 -3.48 -12.77
C PRO A 14 -4.93 -3.86 -12.00
N HIS A 15 -5.01 -5.13 -11.59
CA HIS A 15 -6.17 -5.66 -10.85
C HIS A 15 -5.97 -5.52 -9.32
N PRO A 16 -7.05 -5.44 -8.52
CA PRO A 16 -6.96 -5.41 -7.06
C PRO A 16 -6.22 -6.63 -6.50
N ILE A 17 -5.34 -6.40 -5.53
CA ILE A 17 -4.56 -7.46 -4.88
C ILE A 17 -4.92 -7.51 -3.39
N HIS A 18 -5.19 -8.72 -2.90
CA HIS A 18 -5.30 -8.98 -1.47
C HIS A 18 -4.02 -9.61 -0.94
N VAL A 19 -3.38 -8.97 0.04
CA VAL A 19 -2.19 -9.50 0.73
C VAL A 19 -2.57 -9.83 2.16
N ASP A 20 -2.66 -11.13 2.45
CA ASP A 20 -2.97 -11.63 3.79
C ASP A 20 -1.77 -12.31 4.47
N GLY A 21 -1.86 -12.43 5.79
CA GLY A 21 -0.89 -13.10 6.65
C GLY A 21 -1.20 -12.81 8.11
N GLN A 22 -0.63 -13.59 9.03
CA GLN A 22 -0.80 -13.35 10.46
C GLN A 22 -0.19 -12.00 10.91
N ALA A 23 -0.50 -11.60 12.15
CA ALA A 23 0.17 -10.47 12.79
C ALA A 23 1.70 -10.65 12.80
N GLY A 24 2.46 -9.56 12.66
CA GLY A 24 3.93 -9.59 12.69
C GLY A 24 4.63 -10.16 11.45
N ARG A 25 3.91 -10.53 10.37
CA ARG A 25 4.51 -11.10 9.14
C ARG A 25 5.03 -10.07 8.13
N GLY A 26 5.15 -8.80 8.52
CA GLY A 26 5.72 -7.77 7.65
C GLY A 26 4.79 -7.24 6.54
N LYS A 27 3.47 -7.40 6.65
CA LYS A 27 2.50 -6.83 5.67
C LYS A 27 2.63 -5.32 5.54
N THR A 28 2.76 -4.61 6.66
CA THR A 28 3.03 -3.17 6.66
C THR A 28 4.40 -2.88 6.03
N TYR A 29 5.39 -3.72 6.31
CA TYR A 29 6.77 -3.52 5.84
C TYR A 29 6.88 -3.66 4.31
N VAL A 30 6.18 -4.62 3.70
CA VAL A 30 6.22 -4.82 2.24
C VAL A 30 5.57 -3.67 1.47
N LEU A 31 4.67 -2.90 2.09
CA LEU A 31 4.04 -1.75 1.45
C LEU A 31 4.98 -0.54 1.30
N TYR A 32 5.94 -0.33 2.21
CA TYR A 32 6.88 0.79 2.09
C TYR A 32 7.66 0.84 0.77
N PRO A 33 8.33 -0.24 0.30
CA PRO A 33 9.02 -0.21 -0.98
C PRO A 33 8.07 -0.11 -2.17
N VAL A 34 6.81 -0.56 -2.04
CA VAL A 34 5.78 -0.37 -3.08
C VAL A 34 5.41 1.11 -3.21
N ILE A 35 5.11 1.75 -2.08
CA ILE A 35 4.81 3.18 -2.00
C ILE A 35 5.98 4.02 -2.54
N GLY A 36 7.20 3.67 -2.15
CA GLY A 36 8.41 4.35 -2.61
C GLY A 36 8.61 4.22 -4.12
N ALA A 37 8.38 3.03 -4.69
CA ALA A 37 8.48 2.82 -6.13
C ALA A 37 7.45 3.64 -6.92
N LEU A 38 6.18 3.65 -6.47
CA LEU A 38 5.11 4.43 -7.10
C LEU A 38 5.39 5.95 -7.02
N ARG A 39 5.76 6.45 -5.84
CA ARG A 39 6.11 7.87 -5.68
C ARG A 39 7.32 8.27 -6.53
N LYS A 40 8.33 7.40 -6.66
CA LYS A 40 9.48 7.63 -7.55
C LYS A 40 9.08 7.71 -9.02
N ALA A 41 8.02 7.00 -9.41
CA ALA A 41 7.42 7.08 -10.75
C ALA A 41 6.50 8.30 -10.93
N ASN A 42 6.43 9.22 -9.95
CA ASN A 42 5.52 10.37 -9.91
C ASN A 42 4.02 10.00 -9.84
N GLU A 43 3.69 8.80 -9.38
CA GLU A 43 2.31 8.38 -9.18
C GLU A 43 1.72 8.96 -7.89
N ILE A 44 0.42 9.26 -7.92
CA ILE A 44 -0.33 9.70 -6.74
C ILE A 44 -0.73 8.48 -5.93
N VAL A 45 -0.14 8.33 -4.74
CA VAL A 45 -0.41 7.18 -3.86
C VAL A 45 -1.39 7.58 -2.75
N LEU A 46 -2.59 7.01 -2.81
CA LEU A 46 -3.65 7.20 -1.82
C LEU A 46 -3.57 6.12 -0.72
N LEU A 47 -3.09 6.50 0.46
CA LEU A 47 -2.89 5.58 1.58
C LEU A 47 -4.01 5.69 2.59
N SER A 48 -4.71 4.58 2.77
CA SER A 48 -5.83 4.48 3.70
C SER A 48 -5.74 3.27 4.63
N ALA A 49 -6.30 3.40 5.82
CA ALA A 49 -6.50 2.29 6.75
C ALA A 49 -7.83 2.40 7.50
N SER A 50 -8.29 1.30 8.10
CA SER A 50 -9.58 1.26 8.82
C SER A 50 -9.59 2.09 10.11
N SER A 51 -8.43 2.32 10.73
CA SER A 51 -8.31 3.05 12.00
C SER A 51 -7.19 4.09 11.96
N ALA A 52 -7.28 5.10 12.82
CA ALA A 52 -6.26 6.14 12.94
C ALA A 52 -4.88 5.55 13.34
N TYR A 53 -4.87 4.53 14.21
CA TYR A 53 -3.64 3.85 14.62
C TYR A 53 -2.97 3.12 13.45
N ALA A 54 -3.75 2.44 12.61
CA ALA A 54 -3.22 1.78 11.42
C ALA A 54 -2.75 2.80 10.36
N ALA A 55 -3.48 3.90 10.17
CA ALA A 55 -3.13 4.96 9.23
C ALA A 55 -1.81 5.65 9.59
N LYS A 56 -1.56 5.86 10.89
CA LYS A 56 -0.31 6.45 11.40
C LYS A 56 0.95 5.67 11.01
N ASN A 57 0.82 4.39 10.67
CA ASN A 57 1.95 3.59 10.19
C ASN A 57 2.43 4.01 8.80
N TYR A 58 1.69 4.83 8.05
CA TYR A 58 2.05 5.22 6.70
C TYR A 58 2.30 6.73 6.62
N PRO A 59 3.40 7.20 5.99
CA PRO A 59 3.63 8.63 5.78
C PRO A 59 2.53 9.26 4.93
N GLY A 60 1.74 10.14 5.55
CA GLY A 60 0.56 10.76 4.94
C GLY A 60 -0.69 9.87 4.92
N GLY A 61 -0.69 8.75 5.65
CA GLY A 61 -1.83 7.84 5.75
C GLY A 61 -3.05 8.51 6.40
N ARG A 62 -4.23 8.23 5.86
CA ARG A 62 -5.52 8.70 6.36
C ARG A 62 -6.42 7.52 6.72
N THR A 63 -7.48 7.76 7.48
CA THR A 63 -8.50 6.74 7.68
C THR A 63 -9.38 6.63 6.43
N SER A 64 -9.93 5.45 6.16
CA SER A 64 -10.83 5.26 5.01
C SER A 64 -12.04 6.17 5.08
N HIS A 65 -12.58 6.39 6.28
CA HIS A 65 -13.69 7.31 6.55
C HIS A 65 -13.38 8.79 6.27
N PHE A 66 -12.10 9.17 6.16
CA PHE A 66 -11.71 10.55 5.88
C PHE A 66 -11.30 10.73 4.41
N LEU A 67 -10.77 9.67 3.80
CA LEU A 67 -10.28 9.71 2.42
C LEU A 67 -11.42 9.56 1.40
N TYR A 68 -12.46 8.80 1.77
CA TYR A 68 -13.67 8.55 0.98
C TYR A 68 -14.89 9.09 1.74
#